data_AF-A0A353J5Y0-F1
#
_entry.id   AF-A0A353J5Y0-F1
#
_cell.length_a   1.000
_cell.length_b   1.000
_cell.length_c   1.000
_cell.angle_alpha   90.00
_cell.angle_beta   90.00
_cell.angle_gamma   90.00
#
_symmetry.space_group_name_H-M   'P 1'
#
loop_
_entity.id
_entity.type
_entity.pdbx_description
1 polymer ?
#
loop_
_entity_poly.entity_id
_entity_poly.type
_entity_poly.pdbx_seq_one_letter_code
_entity_poly.pdbx_strand_id
1 'polypeptide(L)'
;MSKLSPLKHVFFMLWQTLRSKRDLTPEALAFYTERIAQKKVNVSWERDGKFIIGSINVDGEMYMTQATTAQEFVDMVNDVLYAIYNIPPEYIPIMKMKVLPKPEEFQKLNDISIKKSFIQFQQIVATA
;
A
#
# COMPACT_ATOMS: atom_id res chain seq x y z
N MET A 1 -40.61 -20.37 -12.22
CA MET A 1 -39.34 -19.62 -12.05
C MET A 1 -39.61 -18.14 -12.29
N SER A 2 -39.74 -17.35 -11.23
CA SER A 2 -39.95 -15.90 -11.32
C SER A 2 -38.65 -15.22 -11.76
N LYS A 3 -38.63 -14.68 -12.98
CA LYS A 3 -37.51 -13.89 -13.50
C LYS A 3 -37.40 -12.61 -12.68
N LEU A 4 -36.38 -12.52 -11.84
CA LEU A 4 -36.02 -11.27 -11.15
C LEU A 4 -35.78 -10.18 -12.19
N SER A 5 -36.31 -8.99 -11.95
CA SER A 5 -36.05 -7.85 -12.84
C SER A 5 -34.56 -7.52 -12.88
N PRO A 6 -34.03 -6.99 -13.99
CA PRO A 6 -32.60 -6.71 -14.16
C PRO A 6 -32.02 -5.89 -13.00
N LEU A 7 -32.79 -4.89 -12.52
CA LEU A 7 -32.43 -4.06 -11.38
C LEU A 7 -32.34 -4.84 -10.06
N LYS A 8 -33.25 -5.79 -9.82
CA LYS A 8 -33.19 -6.64 -8.62
C LYS A 8 -32.04 -7.63 -8.69
N HIS A 9 -31.69 -8.10 -9.89
CA HIS A 9 -30.55 -8.97 -10.10
C HIS A 9 -29.21 -8.24 -9.89
N VAL A 10 -29.08 -7.01 -10.42
CA VAL A 10 -27.91 -6.15 -10.19
C VAL A 10 -27.80 -5.80 -8.70
N PHE A 11 -28.89 -5.40 -8.05
CA PHE A 11 -28.88 -5.13 -6.60
C PHE A 11 -28.54 -6.38 -5.78
N PHE A 12 -29.06 -7.55 -6.14
CA PHE A 12 -28.74 -8.82 -5.47
C PHE A 12 -27.27 -9.20 -5.66
N MET A 13 -26.70 -9.03 -6.87
CA MET A 13 -25.28 -9.25 -7.10
C MET A 13 -24.42 -8.25 -6.31
N LEU A 14 -24.78 -6.96 -6.32
CA LEU A 14 -24.10 -5.91 -5.56
C LEU A 14 -24.16 -6.22 -4.05
N TRP A 15 -25.32 -6.66 -3.57
CA TRP A 15 -25.55 -7.03 -2.19
C TRP A 15 -24.82 -8.32 -1.80
N GLN A 16 -24.73 -9.33 -2.68
CA GLN A 16 -23.90 -10.50 -2.47
C GLN A 16 -22.41 -10.14 -2.42
N THR A 17 -21.93 -9.26 -3.30
CA THR A 17 -20.56 -8.76 -3.26
C THR A 17 -20.26 -7.96 -1.99
N LEU A 18 -21.24 -7.21 -1.47
CA LEU A 18 -21.12 -6.45 -0.22
C LEU A 18 -21.29 -7.31 1.04
N ARG A 19 -22.02 -8.44 0.95
CA ARG A 19 -22.35 -9.32 2.09
C ARG A 19 -21.47 -10.57 2.18
N SER A 20 -20.57 -10.80 1.22
CA SER A 20 -19.45 -11.73 1.42
C SER A 20 -18.45 -11.12 2.41
N LYS A 21 -18.90 -10.87 3.65
CA LYS A 21 -18.01 -10.76 4.80
C LYS A 21 -17.33 -12.10 4.90
N ARG A 22 -16.06 -12.15 4.50
CA ARG A 22 -15.28 -13.37 4.66
C ARG A 22 -15.09 -13.50 6.16
N ASP A 23 -15.63 -14.55 6.77
CA ASP A 23 -15.39 -14.82 8.17
C ASP A 23 -13.86 -14.74 8.42
N LEU A 24 -13.49 -13.91 9.39
CA LEU A 24 -12.10 -13.69 9.79
C LEU A 24 -11.59 -14.99 10.41
N THR A 25 -10.91 -15.80 9.62
CA THR A 25 -10.38 -17.09 10.06
C THR A 25 -8.91 -16.95 10.41
N PRO A 26 -8.46 -17.55 11.54
CA PRO A 26 -7.05 -17.53 11.92
C PRO A 26 -6.17 -18.20 10.85
N GLU A 27 -6.70 -19.19 10.12
CA GLU A 27 -6.01 -19.87 9.01
C GLU A 27 -5.73 -18.90 7.85
N ALA A 28 -6.71 -18.09 7.45
CA ALA A 28 -6.52 -17.09 6.41
C ALA A 28 -5.53 -15.99 6.85
N LEU A 29 -5.58 -15.57 8.12
CA LEU A 29 -4.61 -14.62 8.67
C LEU A 29 -3.18 -15.17 8.61
N ALA A 30 -2.99 -16.44 9.00
CA ALA A 30 -1.70 -17.12 8.94
C ALA A 30 -1.19 -17.19 7.50
N PHE A 31 -2.04 -17.58 6.56
CA PHE A 31 -1.72 -17.63 5.13
C PHE A 31 -1.23 -16.27 4.59
N TYR A 32 -1.96 -15.18 4.86
CA TYR A 32 -1.54 -13.85 4.39
C TYR A 32 -0.25 -13.37 5.07
N THR A 33 -0.07 -13.70 6.35
CA THR A 33 1.15 -13.36 7.10
C THR A 33 2.37 -14.07 6.48
N GLU A 34 2.27 -15.37 6.23
CA GLU A 34 3.34 -16.14 5.57
C GLU A 34 3.64 -15.60 4.17
N ARG A 35 2.59 -15.23 3.41
CA ARG A 35 2.74 -14.70 2.06
C ARG A 35 3.58 -13.43 2.02
N ILE A 36 3.39 -12.51 2.98
CA ILE A 36 4.23 -11.32 3.10
C ILE A 36 5.65 -11.70 3.56
N ALA A 37 5.76 -12.59 4.55
CA ALA A 37 7.04 -12.93 5.19
C ALA A 37 8.03 -13.65 4.25
N GLN A 38 7.52 -14.44 3.31
CA GLN A 38 8.35 -15.18 2.35
C GLN A 38 8.91 -14.31 1.23
N LYS A 39 8.45 -13.05 1.13
CA LYS A 39 8.74 -12.20 -0.02
C LYS A 39 9.85 -11.21 0.30
N LYS A 40 10.76 -11.07 -0.68
CA LYS A 40 11.85 -10.11 -0.60
C LYS A 40 11.31 -8.73 -0.96
N VAL A 41 10.77 -8.04 0.03
CA VAL A 41 10.41 -6.63 -0.10
C VAL A 41 11.68 -5.81 0.11
N ASN A 42 12.07 -5.03 -0.89
CA ASN A 42 13.14 -4.04 -0.74
C ASN A 42 12.54 -2.64 -0.84
N VAL A 43 12.71 -1.83 0.19
CA VAL A 43 12.22 -0.46 0.23
C VAL A 43 13.42 0.47 0.28
N SER A 44 13.61 1.23 -0.79
CA SER A 44 14.57 2.34 -0.84
C SER A 44 13.80 3.65 -0.74
N TRP A 45 14.39 4.66 -0.13
CA TRP A 45 13.76 5.96 0.00
C TRP A 45 14.79 7.07 0.03
N GLU A 46 14.36 8.25 -0.35
CA GLU A 46 15.12 9.48 -0.30
C GLU A 46 14.25 10.63 0.17
N ARG A 47 14.89 11.66 0.75
CA ARG A 47 14.19 12.87 1.20
C ARG A 47 14.45 14.00 0.22
N ASP A 48 13.39 14.46 -0.42
CA ASP A 48 13.36 15.57 -1.37
C ASP A 48 12.72 16.79 -0.70
N GLY A 49 13.52 17.51 0.09
CA GLY A 49 13.07 18.64 0.90
C GLY A 49 11.98 18.26 1.90
N LYS A 50 10.73 18.62 1.60
CA LYS A 50 9.57 18.32 2.47
C LYS A 50 8.95 16.95 2.22
N PHE A 51 9.31 16.30 1.13
CA PHE A 51 8.75 15.01 0.72
C PHE A 51 9.75 13.89 0.96
N ILE A 52 9.23 12.71 1.24
CA ILE A 52 9.94 11.44 1.22
C ILE A 52 9.45 10.71 -0.02
N ILE A 53 10.38 10.31 -0.89
CA ILE A 53 10.08 9.53 -2.09
C ILE A 53 10.62 8.13 -1.85
N GLY A 54 9.76 7.12 -1.97
CA GLY A 54 10.12 5.73 -1.80
C GLY A 54 9.94 4.94 -3.08
N SER A 55 10.85 4.00 -3.31
CA SER A 55 10.70 2.94 -4.29
C SER A 55 10.65 1.60 -3.57
N ILE A 56 9.57 0.87 -3.80
CA ILE A 56 9.26 -0.43 -3.21
C ILE A 56 9.43 -1.46 -4.33
N ASN A 57 10.39 -2.37 -4.19
CA ASN A 57 10.59 -3.49 -5.10
C ASN A 57 10.03 -4.76 -4.46
N VAL A 58 9.05 -5.38 -5.12
CA VAL A 58 8.44 -6.65 -4.73
C VAL A 58 8.47 -7.57 -5.93
N ASP A 59 9.13 -8.72 -5.80
CA ASP A 59 9.22 -9.73 -6.87
C ASP A 59 9.70 -9.20 -8.24
N GLY A 60 10.49 -8.12 -8.25
CA GLY A 60 10.99 -7.50 -9.49
C GLY A 60 10.08 -6.40 -10.06
N GLU A 61 8.90 -6.18 -9.47
CA GLU A 61 8.05 -5.04 -9.78
C GLU A 61 8.37 -3.85 -8.88
N MET A 62 8.43 -2.67 -9.48
CA MET A 62 8.77 -1.43 -8.78
C MET A 62 7.54 -0.55 -8.62
N TYR A 63 7.28 -0.14 -7.39
CA TYR A 63 6.20 0.75 -7.00
C TYR A 63 6.79 2.00 -6.36
N MET A 64 6.22 3.16 -6.67
CA MET A 64 6.64 4.43 -6.08
C MET A 64 5.60 4.94 -5.10
N THR A 65 6.07 5.51 -3.99
CA THR A 65 5.22 6.20 -3.02
C THR A 65 5.86 7.51 -2.60
N GLN A 66 5.04 8.45 -2.13
CA GLN A 66 5.50 9.72 -1.61
C GLN A 66 4.73 10.11 -0.37
N ALA A 67 5.43 10.66 0.63
CA ALA A 67 4.81 11.11 1.86
C ALA A 67 5.51 12.35 2.40
N THR A 68 4.87 13.03 3.35
CA THR A 68 5.46 14.22 4.01
C THR A 68 6.11 13.87 5.34
N THR A 69 5.58 12.84 6.01
CA THR A 69 6.05 12.36 7.31
C THR A 69 6.53 10.92 7.23
N ALA A 70 7.44 10.54 8.12
CA ALA A 70 7.95 9.17 8.17
C ALA A 70 6.84 8.15 8.50
N GLN A 71 5.87 8.52 9.33
CA GLN A 71 4.75 7.65 9.67
C GLN A 71 3.85 7.41 8.46
N GLU A 72 3.45 8.48 7.78
CA GLU A 72 2.66 8.39 6.54
C GLU A 72 3.39 7.57 5.48
N PHE A 73 4.71 7.76 5.34
CA PHE A 73 5.53 6.97 4.42
C PHE A 73 5.43 5.47 4.71
N VAL A 74 5.60 5.08 5.97
CA VAL A 74 5.52 3.68 6.40
C VAL A 74 4.11 3.12 6.17
N ASP A 75 3.08 3.89 6.48
CA ASP A 75 1.69 3.45 6.27
C ASP A 75 1.42 3.23 4.77
N MET A 76 1.85 4.13 3.89
CA MET A 76 1.71 3.96 2.44
C MET A 76 2.50 2.76 1.89
N VAL A 77 3.71 2.52 2.40
CA VAL A 77 4.49 1.31 2.03
C VAL A 77 3.70 0.05 2.38
N ASN A 78 3.12 0.00 3.58
CA ASN A 78 2.32 -1.16 4.00
C ASN A 78 1.03 -1.29 3.19
N ASP A 79 0.35 -0.19 2.86
CA ASP A 79 -0.84 -0.19 2.00
C ASP A 79 -0.55 -0.76 0.61
N VAL A 80 0.59 -0.37 0.01
CA VAL A 80 1.05 -0.93 -1.27
C VAL A 80 1.26 -2.44 -1.16
N LEU A 81 1.91 -2.91 -0.08
CA LEU A 81 2.10 -4.35 0.13
C LEU A 81 0.77 -5.07 0.29
N TYR A 82 -0.17 -4.52 1.07
CA TYR A 82 -1.50 -5.11 1.25
C TYR A 82 -2.26 -5.21 -0.07
N ALA A 83 -2.15 -4.19 -0.93
CA ALA A 83 -2.74 -4.19 -2.25
C ALA A 83 -2.11 -5.26 -3.17
N ILE A 84 -0.78 -5.32 -3.25
CA ILE A 84 -0.05 -6.29 -4.08
C ILE A 84 -0.43 -7.73 -3.69
N TYR A 85 -0.53 -8.01 -2.39
CA TYR A 85 -0.88 -9.33 -1.89
C TYR A 85 -2.38 -9.61 -1.82
N ASN A 86 -3.22 -8.67 -2.29
CA ASN A 86 -4.68 -8.77 -2.29
C ASN A 86 -5.25 -9.09 -0.90
N ILE A 87 -4.69 -8.46 0.13
CA ILE A 87 -5.10 -8.65 1.51
C ILE A 87 -6.46 -7.99 1.70
N PRO A 88 -7.49 -8.73 2.17
CA PRO A 88 -8.80 -8.13 2.38
C PRO A 88 -8.72 -7.08 3.50
N PRO A 89 -9.40 -5.93 3.36
CA PRO A 89 -9.36 -4.85 4.36
C PRO A 89 -9.71 -5.29 5.78
N GLU A 90 -10.56 -6.31 5.89
CA GLU A 90 -11.00 -6.91 7.16
C GLU A 90 -9.84 -7.49 7.99
N TYR A 91 -8.77 -7.95 7.31
CA TYR A 91 -7.61 -8.58 7.94
C TYR A 91 -6.50 -7.56 8.30
N ILE A 92 -6.46 -6.40 7.64
CA ILE A 92 -5.44 -5.36 7.87
C ILE A 92 -5.34 -4.93 9.35
N PRO A 93 -6.44 -4.63 10.09
CA PRO A 93 -6.32 -4.16 11.48
C PRO A 93 -5.83 -5.23 12.46
N ILE A 94 -5.94 -6.51 12.11
CA ILE A 94 -5.48 -7.64 12.93
C ILE A 94 -4.12 -8.19 12.48
N MET A 95 -3.58 -7.71 11.37
CA MET A 95 -2.23 -8.06 10.93
C MET A 95 -1.19 -7.43 11.86
N LYS A 96 -0.37 -8.30 12.46
CA LYS A 96 0.71 -7.89 13.36
C LYS A 96 2.00 -7.53 12.61
N MET A 97 2.14 -7.95 11.35
CA MET A 97 3.29 -7.60 10.54
C MET A 97 3.06 -6.26 9.85
N LYS A 98 3.87 -5.28 10.25
CA LYS A 98 4.14 -4.09 9.45
C LYS A 98 5.58 -4.16 9.01
N VAL A 99 5.85 -3.81 7.75
CA VAL A 99 7.22 -3.50 7.33
C VAL A 99 7.58 -2.18 8.00
N LEU A 100 8.36 -2.29 9.07
CA LEU A 100 8.88 -1.15 9.81
C LEU A 100 10.35 -0.94 9.41
N PRO A 101 10.76 0.30 9.07
CA PRO A 101 12.16 0.63 8.93
C PRO A 101 12.90 0.35 10.25
N LYS A 102 14.21 0.11 10.17
CA LYS A 102 15.02 0.05 11.40
C LYS A 102 14.92 1.39 12.14
N PRO A 103 15.06 1.43 13.48
CA PRO A 103 15.00 2.67 14.25
C PRO A 103 15.91 3.78 13.71
N GLU A 104 17.11 3.40 13.24
CA GLU A 104 18.07 4.33 12.61
C GLU A 104 17.58 4.89 11.27
N GLU A 105 16.96 4.07 10.43
CA GLU A 105 16.39 4.49 9.14
C GLU A 105 15.16 5.38 9.37
N PHE A 106 14.36 5.07 10.39
CA PHE A 106 13.21 5.88 10.77
C PHE A 106 13.63 7.27 11.29
N GLN A 107 14.76 7.38 12.01
CA GLN A 107 15.32 8.67 12.39
C GLN A 107 15.77 9.47 11.17
N LYS A 108 16.44 8.83 10.19
CA LYS A 108 16.84 9.49 8.95
C LYS A 108 15.62 9.93 8.12
N LEU A 109 14.53 9.16 8.11
CA LEU A 109 13.26 9.56 7.49
C LEU A 109 12.69 10.82 8.12
N ASN A 110 12.86 11.01 9.43
CA ASN A 110 12.41 12.20 10.16
C ASN A 110 13.39 13.37 10.12
N ASP A 111 14.55 13.22 9.48
CA ASP A 111 15.54 14.27 9.42
C ASP A 111 15.16 15.33 8.36
N ILE A 112 14.48 16.37 8.81
CA ILE A 112 14.01 17.51 8.00
C ILE A 112 15.18 18.40 7.53
N SER A 113 16.40 18.19 8.05
CA SER A 113 17.57 18.99 7.67
C SER A 113 18.10 18.68 6.26
N ILE A 114 17.61 17.61 5.62
CA ILE A 114 17.89 17.26 4.22
C ILE A 114 17.10 18.19 3.28
N LYS A 115 17.49 19.46 3.22
CA LYS A 115 16.95 20.48 2.30
C LYS A 115 17.62 20.44 0.92
N LYS A 116 17.68 19.29 0.26
CA LYS A 116 18.06 19.25 -1.16
C LYS A 116 16.85 18.85 -1.97
N SER A 117 16.30 19.82 -2.70
CA SER A 117 15.30 19.58 -3.74
C SER A 117 16.03 19.16 -5.02
N PHE A 118 15.90 17.89 -5.42
CA PHE A 118 16.51 17.36 -6.63
C PHE A 118 15.55 17.32 -7.83
N ILE A 119 14.24 17.51 -7.63
CA ILE A 119 13.28 17.47 -8.72
C ILE A 119 13.22 18.82 -9.45
N GLN A 120 13.94 18.91 -10.58
CA GLN A 120 13.71 19.94 -11.59
C GLN A 120 12.70 19.38 -12.60
N PHE A 121 11.40 19.69 -12.42
CA PHE A 121 10.38 19.40 -13.43
C PHE A 121 10.76 20.15 -14.71
N GLN A 122 11.24 19.44 -15.73
CA GLN A 122 11.37 20.00 -17.08
C GLN A 122 9.96 20.31 -17.58
N GLN A 123 9.60 21.60 -17.57
CA GLN A 123 8.40 22.08 -18.23
C GLN A 123 8.59 21.85 -19.73
N ILE A 124 7.98 20.81 -20.27
CA ILE A 124 7.83 20.65 -21.71
C ILE A 124 6.84 21.73 -22.13
N VAL A 125 7.35 22.89 -22.52
CA VAL A 125 6.56 23.95 -23.14
C VAL A 125 6.12 23.43 -24.50
N ALA A 126 4.92 22.85 -24.55
CA ALA A 126 4.26 22.55 -25.81
C ALA A 126 3.98 23.89 -26.51
N THR A 127 4.83 24.24 -27.47
CA THR A 127 4.56 25.29 -28.45
C THR A 127 4.11 24.59 -29.72
N ALA A 128 2.83 24.74 -30.06
CA ALA A 128 2.26 24.42 -31.36
C ALA A 128 1.40 25.60 -31.81
#